data_AF-A0A102DC61-F1
#
_entry.id   AF-A0A102DC61-F1
#
_cell.length_a   1.000
_cell.length_b   1.000
_cell.length_c   1.000
_cell.angle_alpha   90.00
_cell.angle_beta   90.00
_cell.angle_gamma   90.00
#
_symmetry.space_group_name_H-M   'P 1'
#
loop_
_entity.id
_entity.type
_entity.pdbx_description
1 polymer ?
#
loop_
_entity_poly.entity_id
_entity_poly.type
_entity_poly.pdbx_seq_one_letter_code
_entity_poly.pdbx_strand_id
1 'polypeptide(L)'
;MRQAGEPSVEEILSSIKKVIARDSRIESGRRDDARRRGGDVLDLGEVAAQVLGAERKGPARGSAAHDDGAFEDDDEESGDSPLLNDVTTSAMRDSLAALAMLAEPGARPQIVRAGETSLEGLVRELLRPMLAEWLDTHLPPMVERLVAAEIARIVRKKG
;
A
#
# COMPACT_ATOMS: atom_id res chain seq x y z
N MET A 1 -54.74 -17.70 -19.89
CA MET A 1 -53.63 -16.76 -20.10
C MET A 1 -53.13 -16.26 -18.74
N ARG A 2 -51.80 -16.34 -18.53
CA ARG A 2 -50.98 -15.70 -17.48
C ARG A 2 -51.04 -16.27 -16.04
N GLN A 3 -50.16 -17.22 -15.74
CA GLN A 3 -49.45 -17.28 -14.45
C GLN A 3 -47.99 -16.93 -14.76
N ALA A 4 -47.61 -15.68 -14.52
CA ALA A 4 -46.25 -15.19 -14.70
C ALA A 4 -45.97 -14.18 -13.58
N GLY A 5 -45.03 -14.46 -12.69
CA GLY A 5 -44.50 -13.39 -11.85
C GLY A 5 -43.70 -13.73 -10.60
N GLU A 6 -43.86 -14.90 -9.98
CA GLU A 6 -43.13 -15.18 -8.73
C GLU A 6 -41.92 -16.10 -9.01
N PRO A 7 -40.69 -15.61 -8.79
CA PRO A 7 -39.49 -16.44 -8.98
C PRO A 7 -39.50 -17.59 -7.96
N SER A 8 -39.19 -18.80 -8.44
CA SER A 8 -39.09 -19.97 -7.56
C SER A 8 -37.98 -19.79 -6.53
N VAL A 9 -38.12 -20.38 -5.35
CA VAL A 9 -37.10 -20.35 -4.28
C VAL A 9 -35.74 -20.82 -4.80
N GLU A 10 -35.72 -21.84 -5.66
CA GLU A 10 -34.50 -22.34 -6.30
C GLU A 10 -33.87 -21.31 -7.25
N GLU A 11 -34.70 -20.50 -7.89
CA GLU A 11 -34.29 -19.42 -8.79
C GLU A 11 -33.66 -18.27 -8.01
N ILE A 12 -34.25 -17.91 -6.86
CA ILE A 12 -33.69 -16.95 -5.90
C ILE A 12 -32.33 -17.42 -5.39
N LEU A 13 -32.23 -18.69 -4.97
CA LEU A 13 -30.97 -19.27 -4.49
C LEU A 13 -29.91 -19.37 -5.60
N SER A 14 -30.31 -19.69 -6.82
CA SER A 14 -29.41 -19.71 -7.98
C SER A 14 -28.89 -18.31 -8.32
N SER A 15 -29.72 -17.28 -8.19
CA SER A 15 -29.37 -15.88 -8.43
C SER A 15 -28.39 -15.38 -7.37
N ILE A 16 -28.65 -15.65 -6.08
CA ILE A 16 -27.73 -15.30 -4.98
C ILE A 16 -26.38 -16.02 -5.17
N LYS A 17 -26.37 -17.32 -5.47
CA LYS A 17 -25.14 -18.08 -5.73
C LYS A 17 -24.35 -17.53 -6.93
N LYS A 18 -25.04 -17.13 -8.01
CA LYS A 18 -24.43 -16.54 -9.20
C LYS A 18 -23.83 -15.16 -8.93
N VAL A 19 -24.50 -14.34 -8.12
CA VAL A 19 -23.99 -13.02 -7.69
C VAL A 19 -22.75 -13.19 -6.81
N ILE A 20 -22.78 -14.09 -5.82
CA ILE A 20 -21.63 -14.36 -4.94
C ILE A 20 -20.44 -14.93 -5.73
N ALA A 21 -20.67 -15.85 -6.67
CA ALA A 21 -19.60 -16.38 -7.51
C ALA A 21 -19.00 -15.33 -8.46
N ARG A 22 -19.83 -14.38 -8.92
CA ARG A 22 -19.38 -13.23 -9.73
C ARG A 22 -18.55 -12.26 -8.89
N ASP A 23 -18.98 -11.95 -7.68
CA ASP A 23 -18.26 -11.06 -6.76
C ASP A 23 -16.95 -11.67 -6.27
N SER A 24 -16.95 -12.96 -5.92
CA SER A 24 -15.73 -13.71 -5.54
C SER A 24 -14.69 -13.75 -6.67
N ARG A 25 -15.12 -13.82 -7.93
CA ARG A 25 -14.23 -13.73 -9.11
C ARG A 25 -13.65 -12.32 -9.28
N ILE A 26 -14.45 -11.28 -9.06
CA ILE A 26 -13.99 -9.88 -9.11
C ILE A 26 -13.00 -9.60 -7.96
N GLU A 27 -13.26 -10.15 -6.77
CA GLU A 27 -12.38 -10.02 -5.61
C GLU A 27 -11.07 -10.78 -5.80
N SER A 28 -11.11 -11.99 -6.38
CA SER A 28 -9.90 -12.76 -6.73
C SER A 28 -9.05 -12.03 -7.77
N GLY A 29 -9.68 -11.47 -8.82
CA GLY A 29 -8.98 -10.67 -9.83
C GLY A 29 -8.35 -9.39 -9.25
N ARG A 30 -9.02 -8.71 -8.31
CA ARG A 30 -8.46 -7.55 -7.58
C ARG A 30 -7.28 -7.93 -6.67
N ARG A 31 -7.33 -9.10 -6.05
CA ARG A 31 -6.21 -9.62 -5.23
C ARG A 31 -4.99 -9.95 -6.10
N ASP A 32 -5.21 -10.50 -7.29
CA ASP A 32 -4.13 -10.79 -8.24
C ASP A 32 -3.54 -9.51 -8.86
N ASP A 33 -4.37 -8.51 -9.15
CA ASP A 33 -3.90 -7.19 -9.63
C ASP A 33 -3.17 -6.40 -8.52
N ALA A 34 -3.63 -6.51 -7.27
CA ALA A 34 -2.95 -5.95 -6.11
C ALA A 34 -1.61 -6.65 -5.82
N ARG A 35 -1.51 -7.97 -6.06
CA ARG A 35 -0.23 -8.71 -5.99
C ARG A 35 0.73 -8.30 -7.10
N ARG A 36 0.23 -8.08 -8.32
CA ARG A 36 1.05 -7.60 -9.45
C ARG A 36 1.53 -6.16 -9.26
N ARG A 37 0.70 -5.28 -8.68
CA ARG A 37 1.09 -3.91 -8.32
C ARG A 37 1.93 -3.81 -7.04
N GLY A 38 1.83 -4.79 -6.15
CA GLY A 38 2.61 -4.87 -4.92
C GLY A 38 4.06 -5.35 -5.09
N GLY A 39 4.44 -5.76 -6.31
CA GLY A 39 5.82 -6.13 -6.64
C GLY A 39 6.79 -4.94 -6.81
N ASP A 40 6.29 -3.71 -6.70
CA ASP A 40 7.09 -2.47 -6.79
C ASP A 40 7.40 -1.86 -5.41
N VAL A 41 7.04 -2.57 -4.33
CA VAL A 41 7.50 -2.21 -2.98
C VAL A 41 8.91 -2.74 -2.85
N LEU A 42 9.89 -1.86 -3.05
CA LEU A 42 11.29 -2.14 -2.76
C LEU A 42 11.41 -2.57 -1.29
N ASP A 43 11.72 -3.83 -1.04
CA ASP A 43 12.16 -4.29 0.27
C ASP A 43 13.58 -3.75 0.48
N LEU A 44 13.70 -2.66 1.26
CA LEU A 44 14.98 -2.06 1.57
C LEU A 44 15.94 -3.04 2.26
N GLY A 45 15.43 -4.09 2.93
CA GLY A 45 16.24 -5.14 3.51
C GLY A 45 16.91 -6.03 2.45
N GLU A 46 16.18 -6.39 1.39
CA GLU A 46 16.69 -7.19 0.27
C GLU A 46 17.72 -6.39 -0.54
N VAL A 47 17.44 -5.12 -0.82
CA VAL A 47 18.37 -4.21 -1.54
C VAL A 47 19.64 -3.99 -0.72
N ALA A 48 19.54 -3.79 0.59
CA ALA A 48 20.71 -3.65 1.47
C ALA A 48 21.57 -4.92 1.49
N ALA A 49 20.95 -6.11 1.55
CA ALA A 49 21.66 -7.39 1.48
C ALA A 49 22.39 -7.58 0.14
N GLN A 50 21.78 -7.17 -0.98
CA GLN A 50 22.38 -7.26 -2.31
C GLN A 50 23.59 -6.34 -2.48
N VAL A 51 23.53 -5.13 -1.93
CA VAL A 51 24.65 -4.17 -1.94
C VAL A 51 25.81 -4.65 -1.06
N LEU A 52 25.52 -5.28 0.07
CA LEU A 52 26.53 -5.80 1.01
C LEU A 52 27.16 -7.12 0.55
N GLY A 53 26.44 -7.95 -0.22
CA GLY A 53 26.93 -9.22 -0.75
C GLY A 53 27.76 -9.12 -2.03
N ALA A 54 27.86 -7.94 -2.63
CA ALA A 54 28.69 -7.70 -3.80
C ALA A 54 30.16 -7.47 -3.40
N GLU A 55 30.86 -8.55 -3.04
CA GLU A 55 32.33 -8.52 -2.99
C GLU A 55 32.85 -8.18 -4.40
N ARG A 56 33.34 -6.95 -4.57
CA ARG A 56 34.00 -6.53 -5.82
C ARG A 56 35.28 -7.35 -5.98
N LYS A 57 35.20 -8.41 -6.79
CA LYS A 57 36.36 -9.06 -7.39
C LYS A 57 37.03 -8.06 -8.34
N GLY A 58 37.90 -7.22 -7.78
CA GLY A 58 38.80 -6.36 -8.56
C GLY A 58 39.76 -7.22 -9.39
N PRO A 59 40.13 -6.80 -10.61
CA PRO A 59 41.04 -7.56 -11.44
C PRO A 59 42.43 -7.59 -10.80
N ALA A 60 42.98 -8.78 -10.64
CA ALA A 60 44.37 -8.99 -10.25
C ALA A 60 45.29 -8.35 -11.29
N ARG A 61 45.96 -7.24 -10.94
CA ARG A 61 47.10 -6.72 -11.71
C ARG A 61 48.37 -7.37 -11.17
N GLY A 62 48.94 -8.22 -12.02
CA GLY A 62 50.15 -8.98 -11.77
C GLY A 62 51.41 -8.13 -11.73
N SER A 63 52.47 -8.78 -11.25
CA SER A 63 53.83 -8.27 -11.15
C SER A 63 54.39 -7.73 -12.46
N ALA A 64 55.01 -6.55 -12.40
CA ALA A 64 56.18 -6.23 -13.22
C ALA A 64 56.99 -5.13 -12.50
N ALA A 65 58.25 -5.43 -12.24
CA ALA A 65 59.25 -4.45 -11.85
C ALA A 65 59.78 -3.76 -13.12
N HIS A 66 59.94 -2.43 -13.11
CA HIS A 66 60.88 -1.57 -13.87
C HIS A 66 60.48 -0.11 -13.53
N ASP A 67 61.32 0.70 -12.92
CA ASP A 67 62.56 1.37 -13.38
C ASP A 67 62.28 2.84 -13.69
N ASP A 68 63.32 3.63 -13.43
CA ASP A 68 63.48 5.08 -13.27
C ASP A 68 62.67 6.04 -14.18
N GLY A 69 62.13 7.08 -13.55
CA GLY A 69 62.10 8.48 -14.02
C GLY A 69 61.39 8.87 -15.34
N ALA A 70 60.27 9.60 -15.23
CA ALA A 70 59.98 10.84 -15.97
C ALA A 70 58.59 11.37 -15.58
N PHE A 71 58.47 12.70 -15.47
CA PHE A 71 57.18 13.37 -15.33
C PHE A 71 56.48 13.39 -16.69
N GLU A 72 55.30 12.78 -16.77
CA GLU A 72 54.31 13.03 -17.83
C GLU A 72 53.01 13.49 -17.18
N ASP A 73 52.52 14.62 -17.68
CA ASP A 73 51.20 15.17 -17.46
C ASP A 73 50.24 14.32 -18.28
N ASP A 74 49.35 13.56 -17.63
CA ASP A 74 48.23 12.88 -18.29
C ASP A 74 47.02 12.89 -17.36
N ASP A 75 45.93 13.48 -17.87
CA ASP A 75 44.60 13.44 -17.29
C ASP A 75 44.10 11.99 -17.17
N GLU A 76 43.16 11.76 -16.24
CA GLU A 76 42.38 10.53 -16.03
C GLU A 76 42.94 9.45 -15.10
N GLU A 77 42.93 9.74 -13.80
CA GLU A 77 42.34 8.79 -12.85
C GLU A 77 41.72 9.61 -11.70
N SER A 78 40.45 10.01 -11.85
CA SER A 78 39.58 10.12 -10.67
C SER A 78 39.36 8.71 -10.13
N GLY A 79 40.44 8.13 -9.62
CA GLY A 79 40.40 6.91 -8.85
C GLY A 79 39.61 7.25 -7.62
N ASP A 80 38.36 6.78 -7.60
CA ASP A 80 37.43 6.74 -6.48
C ASP A 80 38.09 5.96 -5.32
N SER A 81 39.16 6.54 -4.78
CA SER A 81 39.91 6.04 -3.66
C SER A 81 39.01 6.25 -2.47
N PRO A 82 38.63 5.18 -1.74
CA PRO A 82 37.72 5.28 -0.63
C PRO A 82 38.19 6.36 0.34
N LEU A 83 37.37 7.39 0.53
CA LEU A 83 37.69 8.50 1.44
C LEU A 83 37.82 8.05 2.90
N LEU A 84 37.40 6.82 3.20
CA LEU A 84 37.40 6.21 4.52
C LEU A 84 38.21 4.92 4.52
N ASN A 85 38.88 4.65 5.63
CA ASN A 85 39.54 3.37 5.86
C ASN A 85 38.50 2.27 6.10
N ASP A 86 38.77 1.05 5.65
CA ASP A 86 37.89 -0.11 5.76
C ASP A 86 37.46 -0.39 7.20
N VAL A 87 38.36 -0.21 8.17
CA VAL A 87 38.07 -0.32 9.61
C VAL A 87 36.96 0.65 10.03
N THR A 88 36.99 1.89 9.53
CA THR A 88 35.97 2.91 9.86
C THR A 88 34.64 2.61 9.18
N THR A 89 34.67 2.09 7.95
CA THR A 89 33.47 1.66 7.23
C THR A 89 32.79 0.47 7.91
N SER A 90 33.57 -0.50 8.40
CA SER A 90 33.06 -1.64 9.17
C SER A 90 32.38 -1.18 10.46
N ALA A 91 33.04 -0.32 11.26
CA ALA A 91 32.47 0.17 12.51
C ALA A 91 31.17 0.98 12.32
N MET A 92 31.07 1.74 11.23
CA MET A 92 29.84 2.44 10.84
C MET A 92 28.71 1.46 10.51
N ARG A 93 29.01 0.39 9.74
CA ARG A 93 28.03 -0.66 9.40
C ARG A 93 27.54 -1.39 10.66
N ASP A 94 28.44 -1.71 11.58
CA ASP A 94 28.08 -2.38 12.84
C ASP A 94 27.18 -1.50 13.72
N SER A 95 27.50 -0.21 13.81
CA SER A 95 26.69 0.77 14.54
C SER A 95 25.31 0.95 13.91
N LEU A 96 25.23 0.99 12.58
CA LEU A 96 23.97 1.08 11.85
C LEU A 96 23.14 -0.20 12.01
N ALA A 97 23.77 -1.37 11.99
CA ALA A 97 23.10 -2.66 12.21
C ALA A 97 22.51 -2.75 13.62
N ALA A 98 23.23 -2.28 14.64
CA ALA A 98 22.73 -2.20 16.00
C ALA A 98 21.50 -1.27 16.12
N LEU A 99 21.51 -0.13 15.42
CA LEU A 99 20.36 0.78 15.37
C LEU A 99 19.18 0.17 14.60
N ALA A 100 19.42 -0.56 13.51
CA ALA A 100 18.39 -1.25 12.75
C ALA A 100 17.68 -2.32 13.60
N MET A 101 18.44 -3.10 14.39
CA MET A 101 17.87 -4.07 15.33
C MET A 101 17.00 -3.43 16.42
N LEU A 102 17.30 -2.18 16.82
CA LEU A 102 16.48 -1.44 17.78
C LEU A 102 15.26 -0.78 17.11
N ALA A 103 15.38 -0.43 15.83
CA ALA A 103 14.34 0.25 15.05
C ALA A 103 13.35 -0.71 14.37
N GLU A 104 13.66 -2.01 14.30
CA GLU A 104 12.72 -3.02 13.86
C GLU A 104 11.47 -3.00 14.75
N PRO A 105 10.27 -2.75 14.18
CA PRO A 105 9.03 -2.94 14.92
C PRO A 105 8.95 -4.42 15.30
N GLY A 106 9.13 -4.73 16.59
CA GLY A 106 9.15 -6.11 17.10
C GLY A 106 7.86 -6.92 16.88
N ALA A 107 6.84 -6.33 16.25
CA ALA A 107 5.63 -7.00 15.83
C ALA A 107 5.42 -6.78 14.33
N ARG A 108 5.26 -7.88 13.59
CA ARG A 108 4.69 -7.84 12.23
C ARG A 108 3.40 -7.02 12.29
N PRO A 109 3.15 -6.09 11.34
CA PRO A 109 1.92 -5.30 11.36
C PRO A 109 0.75 -6.29 11.36
N GLN A 110 0.11 -6.38 12.52
CA GLN A 110 -1.07 -7.20 12.68
C GLN A 110 -2.09 -6.54 11.76
N ILE A 111 -2.47 -7.23 10.68
CA ILE A 111 -3.59 -6.81 9.83
C ILE A 111 -4.86 -7.08 10.66
N VAL A 112 -5.02 -6.34 11.74
CA VAL A 112 -6.31 -6.07 12.36
C VAL A 112 -7.18 -5.45 11.26
N ARG A 113 -8.44 -5.89 11.19
CA ARG A 113 -9.41 -5.42 10.19
C ARG A 113 -9.21 -3.94 9.95
N ALA A 114 -9.03 -3.55 8.68
CA ALA A 114 -8.98 -2.15 8.27
C ALA A 114 -10.14 -1.40 8.96
N GLY A 115 -9.82 -0.56 9.95
CA GLY A 115 -10.81 0.19 10.71
C GLY A 115 -10.67 0.21 12.23
N GLU A 116 -10.17 -0.84 12.89
CA GLU A 116 -10.31 -0.94 14.37
C GLU A 116 -9.19 -0.26 15.17
N THR A 117 -7.96 -0.22 14.65
CA THR A 117 -6.84 0.57 15.23
C THR A 117 -6.12 1.42 14.19
N SER A 118 -6.66 1.50 12.97
CA SER A 118 -6.16 2.40 11.93
C SER A 118 -6.61 3.84 12.19
N LEU A 119 -5.84 4.82 11.70
CA LEU A 119 -6.20 6.25 11.70
C LEU A 119 -7.65 6.52 11.25
N GLU A 120 -8.18 5.72 10.32
CA GLU A 120 -9.58 5.81 9.88
C GLU A 120 -10.58 5.65 11.05
N GLY A 121 -10.31 4.74 11.99
CA GLY A 121 -11.15 4.53 13.17
C GLY A 121 -11.20 5.78 14.05
N LEU A 122 -10.03 6.37 14.33
CA LEU A 122 -9.93 7.61 15.11
C LEU A 122 -10.64 8.78 14.41
N VAL A 123 -10.42 8.96 13.11
CA VAL A 123 -11.07 10.02 12.32
C VAL A 123 -12.59 9.81 12.31
N ARG A 124 -13.07 8.58 12.20
CA ARG A 124 -14.50 8.26 12.24
C ARG A 124 -15.12 8.57 13.60
N GLU A 125 -14.42 8.30 14.70
CA GLU A 125 -14.87 8.66 16.05
C GLU A 125 -14.97 10.18 16.21
N LEU A 126 -14.02 10.93 15.67
CA LEU A 126 -14.02 12.39 15.71
C LEU A 126 -15.09 13.02 14.79
N LEU A 127 -15.35 12.44 13.62
CA LEU A 127 -16.35 12.96 12.68
C LEU A 127 -17.80 12.62 13.06
N ARG A 128 -18.00 11.55 13.84
CA ARG A 128 -19.35 11.11 14.24
C ARG A 128 -20.18 12.19 14.94
N PRO A 129 -19.68 12.93 15.96
CA PRO A 129 -20.47 13.98 16.60
C PRO A 129 -20.79 15.14 15.66
N MET A 130 -19.85 15.57 14.81
CA MET A 130 -20.07 16.68 13.88
C MET A 130 -21.12 16.35 12.81
N LEU A 131 -21.10 15.10 12.30
CA LEU A 131 -22.09 14.65 11.34
C LEU A 131 -23.47 14.46 11.99
N ALA A 132 -23.54 14.05 13.25
CA ALA A 132 -24.80 13.92 13.97
C ALA A 132 -25.47 15.30 14.14
N GLU A 133 -24.74 16.30 14.63
CA GLU A 133 -25.26 17.66 14.79
C GLU A 133 -25.72 18.28 13.46
N TRP A 134 -24.94 18.05 12.40
CA TRP A 134 -25.31 18.50 11.06
C TRP A 134 -26.59 17.83 10.58
N LEU A 135 -26.72 16.51 10.76
CA LEU A 135 -27.93 15.77 10.38
C LEU A 135 -29.14 16.26 11.18
N ASP A 136 -29.01 16.46 12.49
CA ASP A 136 -30.11 16.95 13.33
C ASP A 136 -30.62 18.33 12.88
N THR A 137 -29.71 19.20 12.43
CA THR A 137 -30.05 20.56 11.98
C THR A 137 -30.62 20.59 10.57
N HIS A 138 -30.09 19.78 9.65
CA HIS A 138 -30.37 19.93 8.21
C HIS A 138 -31.31 18.86 7.64
N LEU A 139 -31.43 17.69 8.28
CA LEU A 139 -32.26 16.60 7.80
C LEU A 139 -33.77 16.89 7.89
N PRO A 140 -34.31 17.46 8.99
CA PRO A 140 -35.74 17.76 9.09
C PRO A 140 -36.30 18.60 7.93
N PRO A 141 -35.72 19.76 7.57
CA PRO A 141 -36.26 20.59 6.47
C PRO A 141 -36.13 19.91 5.10
N MET A 142 -35.11 19.07 4.89
CA MET A 142 -34.97 18.31 3.64
C MET A 142 -36.10 17.27 3.49
N VAL A 143 -36.39 16.54 4.58
CA VAL A 143 -37.44 15.52 4.59
C VAL A 143 -38.82 16.16 4.40
N GLU A 144 -39.12 17.26 5.09
CA GLU A 144 -40.40 17.97 4.93
C GLU A 144 -40.66 18.37 3.48
N ARG A 145 -39.66 18.89 2.78
CA ARG A 145 -39.77 19.26 1.36
C ARG A 145 -40.01 18.05 0.47
N LEU A 146 -39.31 16.93 0.70
CA LEU A 146 -39.54 15.69 -0.04
C LEU A 146 -40.94 15.12 0.20
N VAL A 147 -41.39 15.10 1.46
CA VAL A 147 -42.71 14.60 1.84
C VAL A 147 -43.82 15.48 1.26
N ALA A 148 -43.68 16.81 1.31
CA ALA A 148 -44.64 17.73 0.71
C ALA A 148 -44.75 17.53 -0.81
N ALA A 149 -43.62 17.35 -1.50
CA ALA A 149 -43.60 17.02 -2.93
C ALA A 149 -44.28 15.67 -3.21
N GLU A 150 -44.05 14.67 -2.37
CA GLU A 150 -44.64 13.34 -2.52
C GLU A 150 -46.15 13.33 -2.30
N ILE A 151 -46.65 14.05 -1.28
CA ILE A 151 -48.08 14.22 -1.04
C ILE A 151 -48.74 14.94 -2.23
N ALA A 152 -48.16 16.04 -2.70
CA ALA A 152 -48.67 16.78 -3.85
C ALA A 152 -48.76 15.91 -5.11
N ARG A 153 -47.78 15.00 -5.30
CA ARG A 153 -47.76 14.03 -6.40
C ARG A 153 -48.88 13.00 -6.28
N ILE A 154 -49.10 12.45 -5.08
CA ILE A 154 -50.16 11.45 -4.82
C ILE A 154 -51.55 12.08 -5.02
N VAL A 155 -51.76 13.30 -4.50
CA VAL A 155 -53.04 14.02 -4.63
C VAL A 155 -53.36 14.30 -6.10
N ARG A 156 -52.37 14.76 -6.89
CA ARG A 156 -52.54 14.98 -8.34
C ARG A 156 -52.84 13.70 -9.13
N LYS A 157 -52.36 12.54 -8.67
CA LYS A 157 -52.62 11.25 -9.32
C LYS A 157 -54.00 10.67 -8.98
N LYS A 158 -54.58 11.07 -7.83
CA LYS A 158 -55.84 10.52 -7.32
C LYS A 158 -57.08 11.34 -7.70
N GLY A 159 -56.91 12.60 -8.11
CA GLY A 159 -57.97 13.42 -8.74
C GLY A 159 -57.89 13.33 -10.26
#